data_AF-S8DDT5-F1
#
_entry.id   AF-S8DDT5-F1
#
_cell.length_a   1.000
_cell.length_b   1.000
_cell.length_c   1.000
_cell.angle_alpha   90.00
_cell.angle_beta   90.00
_cell.angle_gamma   90.00
#
_symmetry.space_group_name_H-M   'P 1'
#
loop_
_entity.id
_entity.type
_entity.pdbx_description
1 polymer ?
#
loop_
_entity_poly.entity_id
_entity_poly.type
_entity_poly.pdbx_seq_one_letter_code
_entity_poly.pdbx_strand_id
1 'polypeptide(L)'
;IMAARSPVFSALFFGSMSNPNVMFIPVEDMDAHVFKALLDFIYCDEVFGEISSSMYESLCAAADRYEFSQLKEYCVNKLYEGICVKTAATVL
;
A
#
# COMPACT_ATOMS: atom_id res chain seq x y z
N ILE A 1 -4.75 8.08 -13.13
CA ILE A 1 -4.60 6.65 -12.74
C ILE A 1 -4.89 6.48 -11.26
N MET A 2 -4.10 7.05 -10.35
CA MET A 2 -4.35 6.98 -8.89
C MET A 2 -5.79 7.35 -8.49
N ALA A 3 -6.31 8.48 -8.97
CA ALA A 3 -7.69 8.92 -8.72
C ALA A 3 -8.77 7.92 -9.16
N ALA A 4 -8.49 7.15 -10.21
CA ALA A 4 -9.45 6.17 -10.73
C ALA A 4 -9.41 4.85 -9.94
N ARG A 5 -8.32 4.59 -9.22
CA ARG A 5 -8.10 3.34 -8.48
C ARG A 5 -8.29 3.49 -6.97
N SER A 6 -8.33 4.71 -6.44
CA SER A 6 -8.60 4.98 -5.03
C SER A 6 -9.53 6.18 -4.86
N PRO A 7 -10.61 6.04 -4.09
CA PRO A 7 -11.52 7.14 -3.78
C PRO A 7 -10.84 8.23 -2.93
N VAL A 8 -9.90 7.87 -2.06
CA VAL A 8 -9.11 8.83 -1.27
C VAL A 8 -8.26 9.70 -2.19
N PHE A 9 -7.55 9.10 -3.15
CA PHE A 9 -6.82 9.86 -4.15
C PHE A 9 -7.75 10.70 -5.03
N SER A 10 -8.93 10.19 -5.39
CA SER A 10 -9.94 10.97 -6.13
C SER A 10 -10.35 12.22 -5.35
N ALA A 11 -10.63 12.09 -4.05
CA ALA A 11 -11.00 13.19 -3.19
C ALA A 11 -9.85 14.19 -2.98
N LEU A 12 -8.60 13.70 -2.89
CA LEU A 12 -7.41 14.54 -2.78
C LEU A 12 -7.14 15.35 -4.05
N PHE A 13 -7.32 14.77 -5.23
CA PHE A 13 -7.02 15.45 -6.49
C PHE A 13 -8.19 16.30 -7.03
N PHE A 14 -9.43 15.85 -6.82
CA PHE A 14 -10.61 16.44 -7.46
C PHE A 14 -11.77 16.74 -6.50
N GLY A 15 -11.67 16.29 -5.24
CA GLY A 15 -12.71 16.52 -4.24
C GLY A 15 -12.54 17.84 -3.49
N SER A 16 -13.32 18.00 -2.42
CA SER A 16 -13.29 19.19 -1.56
C SER A 16 -11.95 19.42 -0.84
N MET A 17 -11.06 18.43 -0.82
CA MET A 17 -9.69 18.55 -0.29
C MET A 17 -8.66 18.96 -1.35
N SER A 18 -9.07 19.05 -2.62
CA SER A 18 -8.20 19.51 -3.70
C SER A 18 -7.95 21.01 -3.60
N ASN A 19 -6.68 21.40 -3.71
CA ASN A 19 -6.27 22.78 -3.81
C ASN A 19 -5.66 23.02 -5.21
N PRO A 20 -6.33 23.79 -6.09
CA PRO A 20 -5.85 24.00 -7.46
C PRO A 20 -4.52 24.76 -7.54
N ASN A 21 -4.08 25.40 -6.46
CA ASN A 21 -2.78 26.08 -6.38
C ASN A 21 -1.64 25.15 -5.91
N VAL A 22 -1.95 23.90 -5.55
CA VAL A 22 -0.98 22.95 -5.02
C VAL A 22 -0.63 21.94 -6.11
N MET A 23 0.63 21.98 -6.55
CA MET A 23 1.17 21.06 -7.55
C MET A 23 1.72 19.75 -6.93
N PHE A 24 1.97 19.75 -5.62
CA PHE A 24 2.58 18.63 -4.90
C PHE A 24 1.78 18.28 -3.64
N ILE A 25 1.45 17.01 -3.47
CA ILE A 25 0.80 16.51 -2.26
C ILE A 25 1.85 15.79 -1.42
N PRO A 26 2.22 16.30 -0.23
CA PRO A 26 3.16 15.63 0.64
C PRO A 26 2.54 14.36 1.21
N VAL A 27 3.33 13.28 1.25
CA VAL A 27 2.99 12.02 1.92
C VAL A 27 3.97 11.87 3.08
N GLU A 28 3.54 12.25 4.28
CA GLU A 28 4.42 12.28 5.47
C GLU A 28 4.39 10.98 6.28
N ASP A 29 3.27 10.26 6.22
CA ASP A 29 3.01 9.10 7.08
C ASP A 29 3.43 7.76 6.46
N MET A 30 4.37 7.78 5.50
CA MET A 30 4.75 6.58 4.76
C MET A 30 6.22 6.60 4.36
N ASP A 31 6.89 5.47 4.60
CA ASP A 31 8.23 5.24 4.09
C ASP A 31 8.25 5.22 2.55
N ALA A 32 9.33 5.74 1.96
CA ALA A 32 9.47 5.85 0.52
C ALA A 32 9.41 4.49 -0.20
N HIS A 33 9.90 3.42 0.41
CA HIS A 33 9.87 2.08 -0.18
C HIS A 33 8.45 1.49 -0.14
N VAL A 34 7.71 1.73 0.93
CA VAL A 34 6.29 1.35 1.04
C VAL A 34 5.47 2.11 -0.01
N PHE A 35 5.72 3.41 -0.16
CA PHE A 35 5.03 4.21 -1.17
C PHE A 35 5.35 3.73 -2.58
N LYS A 36 6.60 3.36 -2.87
CA LYS A 36 6.97 2.76 -4.15
C LYS A 36 6.20 1.46 -4.42
N ALA A 37 6.11 0.56 -3.44
CA ALA A 37 5.35 -0.68 -3.57
C ALA A 37 3.85 -0.42 -3.82
N LEU A 38 3.28 0.60 -3.16
CA LEU A 38 1.92 1.05 -3.43
C LEU A 38 1.76 1.55 -4.87
N LEU A 39 2.72 2.32 -5.39
CA LEU A 39 2.72 2.80 -6.78
C LEU A 39 2.81 1.64 -7.78
N ASP A 40 3.67 0.66 -7.53
CA ASP A 40 3.80 -0.53 -8.38
C ASP A 40 2.44 -1.23 -8.52
N PHE A 41 1.73 -1.41 -7.39
CA PHE A 41 0.38 -1.98 -7.42
C PHE A 41 -0.61 -1.09 -8.17
N ILE A 42 -0.60 0.22 -7.92
CA ILE A 42 -1.50 1.16 -8.59
C ILE A 42 -1.32 1.14 -10.12
N TYR A 43 -0.12 0.91 -10.63
CA TYR A 43 0.16 0.94 -12.06
C TYR A 43 0.10 -0.44 -12.73
N CYS A 44 0.49 -1.50 -12.02
CA CYS A 44 0.71 -2.83 -12.58
C CYS A 44 -0.14 -3.93 -11.94
N ASP A 45 -0.92 -3.64 -10.90
CA ASP A 45 -1.65 -4.61 -10.07
C ASP A 45 -0.74 -5.68 -9.42
N GLU A 46 0.56 -5.41 -9.37
CA GLU A 46 1.59 -6.28 -8.78
C GLU A 46 2.53 -5.46 -7.89
N VAL A 47 3.15 -6.13 -6.93
CA VAL A 47 4.16 -5.53 -6.06
C VAL A 47 5.51 -6.17 -6.37
N PHE A 48 6.49 -5.35 -6.76
CA PHE A 48 7.80 -5.85 -7.21
C PHE A 48 8.87 -5.79 -6.11
N GLY A 49 9.77 -6.78 -6.13
CA GLY A 49 10.92 -6.86 -5.24
C GLY A 49 10.70 -7.68 -3.97
N GLU A 50 11.77 -7.91 -3.22
CA GLU A 50 11.69 -8.55 -1.91
C GLU A 50 11.26 -7.54 -0.85
N ILE A 51 10.10 -7.80 -0.25
CA ILE A 51 9.51 -6.96 0.79
C ILE A 51 9.57 -7.72 2.10
N SER A 52 10.10 -7.08 3.14
CA SER A 52 10.12 -7.64 4.49
C SER A 52 8.72 -7.75 5.08
N SER A 53 8.52 -8.61 6.08
CA SER A 53 7.22 -8.69 6.77
C SER A 53 6.79 -7.34 7.37
N SER A 54 7.72 -6.57 7.93
CA SER A 54 7.44 -5.22 8.46
C SER A 54 7.00 -4.22 7.37
N MET A 55 7.50 -4.38 6.15
CA MET A 55 7.10 -3.55 5.03
C MET A 55 5.74 -3.97 4.48
N TYR A 56 5.41 -5.27 4.48
CA TYR A 56 4.04 -5.74 4.19
C TYR A 56 3.01 -5.24 5.21
N GLU A 57 3.37 -5.16 6.50
CA GLU A 57 2.50 -4.56 7.53
C GLU A 57 2.24 -3.08 7.23
N SER A 58 3.29 -2.32 6.92
CA SER A 58 3.19 -0.90 6.54
C SER A 58 2.39 -0.71 5.25
N LEU A 59 2.59 -1.58 4.25
CA LEU A 59 1.85 -1.56 2.99
C LEU A 59 0.38 -1.90 3.19
N CYS A 60 0.07 -2.82 4.10
CA CYS A 60 -1.31 -3.14 4.48
C CYS A 60 -2.00 -1.94 5.15
N ALA A 61 -1.30 -1.23 6.03
CA ALA A 61 -1.82 0.00 6.65
C ALA A 61 -2.04 1.12 5.62
N ALA A 62 -1.13 1.27 4.66
CA ALA A 62 -1.28 2.20 3.54
C ALA A 62 -2.48 1.82 2.66
N ALA A 63 -2.63 0.54 2.32
CA ALA A 63 -3.75 0.04 1.53
C ALA A 63 -5.09 0.32 2.19
N ASP A 64 -5.18 0.18 3.52
CA ASP A 64 -6.38 0.52 4.28
C ASP A 64 -6.66 2.03 4.23
N ARG A 65 -5.64 2.86 4.48
CA ARG A 65 -5.77 4.32 4.50
C ARG A 65 -6.20 4.92 3.16
N TYR A 66 -5.73 4.36 2.04
CA TYR A 66 -6.08 4.82 0.70
C TYR A 66 -7.23 4.00 0.06
N GLU A 67 -7.86 3.11 0.83
CA GLU A 67 -8.99 2.29 0.41
C GLU A 67 -8.72 1.38 -0.80
N PHE A 68 -7.54 0.74 -0.84
CA PHE A 68 -7.20 -0.32 -1.79
C PHE A 68 -7.50 -1.71 -1.23
N SER A 69 -8.77 -2.14 -1.31
CA SER A 69 -9.21 -3.42 -0.73
C SER A 69 -8.43 -4.63 -1.25
N GLN A 70 -8.15 -4.69 -2.57
CA GLN A 70 -7.41 -5.80 -3.18
C GLN A 70 -5.96 -5.86 -2.70
N LEU A 71 -5.29 -4.70 -2.57
CA LEU A 71 -3.92 -4.64 -2.06
C LEU A 71 -3.87 -5.05 -0.58
N LYS A 72 -4.88 -4.66 0.20
CA LYS A 72 -4.98 -5.05 1.61
C LYS A 72 -5.08 -6.57 1.75
N GLU A 73 -5.98 -7.22 1.00
CA GLU A 73 -6.10 -8.69 0.99
C GLU A 73 -4.79 -9.38 0.57
N TYR A 74 -4.13 -8.86 -0.48
CA TYR A 74 -2.84 -9.36 -0.92
C TYR A 74 -1.77 -9.29 0.18
N CYS A 75 -1.64 -8.15 0.86
CA CYS A 75 -0.67 -7.98 1.94
C CYS A 75 -0.96 -8.91 3.12
N VAL A 76 -2.23 -9.02 3.51
CA VAL A 76 -2.65 -9.90 4.60
C VAL A 76 -2.29 -11.36 4.29
N ASN A 77 -2.60 -11.84 3.10
CA ASN A 77 -2.25 -13.20 2.68
C ASN A 77 -0.73 -13.45 2.74
N LYS A 78 0.08 -12.50 2.26
CA LYS A 78 1.55 -12.60 2.32
C LYS A 78 2.10 -12.61 3.75
N LEU A 79 1.50 -11.85 4.65
CA LEU A 79 1.85 -11.87 6.08
C LEU A 79 1.52 -13.22 6.72
N TYR A 80 0.34 -13.80 6.43
CA TYR A 80 -0.04 -15.12 6.92
C TYR A 80 0.88 -16.24 6.40
N GLU A 81 1.23 -16.21 5.12
CA GLU A 81 2.21 -17.15 4.54
C GLU A 81 3.56 -17.08 5.29
N GLY A 82 4.05 -15.87 5.56
CA GLY A 82 5.29 -15.64 6.29
C GLY A 82 5.26 -16.12 7.74
N ILE A 83 4.10 -16.03 8.41
CA ILE A 83 3.92 -16.59 9.76
C ILE A 83 4.00 -18.12 9.71
N CYS A 84 3.33 -18.76 8.75
CA CYS A 84 3.35 -20.22 8.62
C CYS A 84 4.76 -20.79 8.44
N VAL A 85 5.61 -20.14 7.63
CA VAL A 85 7.01 -20.56 7.42
C VAL A 85 7.85 -20.41 8.68
N LYS A 86 7.71 -19.29 9.41
CA LYS A 86 8.44 -19.06 10.67
C LYS A 86 8.00 -20.04 11.76
N THR A 87 6.69 -20.30 11.89
CA THR A 87 6.18 -21.26 12.88
C THR A 87 6.61 -22.69 12.55
N ALA A 88 6.60 -23.11 11.27
CA ALA A 88 7.11 -24.42 10.88
C ALA A 88 8.61 -24.60 11.17
N ALA A 89 9.42 -23.56 10.98
CA ALA A 89 10.85 -23.60 11.28
C ALA A 89 11.18 -23.62 12.79
N THR A 90 10.25 -23.23 13.66
CA THR A 90 10.47 -23.18 15.13
C THR A 90 9.99 -24.45 15.84
N VAL A 91 9.29 -25.36 15.13
CA VAL A 91 8.75 -26.61 15.67
C VAL A 91 9.66 -27.83 15.35
N LEU A 92 10.84 -27.60 14.78
CA LEU A 92 11.90 -28.61 14.59
C LEU A 92 13.05 -28.36 15.56
#